data_AF-A0AA51F5X6-F1
#
_entry.id   AF-A0AA51F5X6-F1
#
_cell.length_a   1.000
_cell.length_b   1.000
_cell.length_c   1.000
_cell.angle_alpha   90.00
_cell.angle_beta   90.00
_cell.angle_gamma   90.00
#
_symmetry.space_group_name_H-M   'P 1'
#
loop_
_entity.id
_entity.type
_entity.pdbx_description
1 polymer ?
#
loop_
_entity_poly.entity_id
_entity_poly.type
_entity_poly.pdbx_seq_one_letter_code
_entity_poly.pdbx_strand_id
1 'polypeptide(L)'
;ENDIAALDINMGCPKEFSIKGGMGVALLGQPDKAYNILKTLVENLSIPVTCKIRILDTPEGTLKLVNKLISSGISAIAIHGRTR
;
A
#
# COMPACT_ATOMS: atom_id res chain seq x y z
N GLU A 1 -2.35 18.85 -1.58
CA GLU A 1 -1.81 18.82 -0.20
C GLU A 1 -2.26 19.98 0.68
N ASN A 2 -2.79 21.07 0.12
CA ASN A 2 -3.17 22.27 0.89
C ASN A 2 -4.46 22.10 1.74
N ASP A 3 -5.28 21.09 1.47
CA ASP A 3 -6.59 20.90 2.12
C ASP A 3 -6.71 19.59 2.91
N ILE A 4 -5.65 18.77 2.93
CA ILE A 4 -5.64 17.46 3.59
C ILE A 4 -4.37 17.30 4.42
N ALA A 5 -4.48 16.65 5.58
CA ALA A 5 -3.34 16.42 6.46
C ALA A 5 -2.42 15.27 6.01
N ALA A 6 -2.94 14.31 5.23
CA ALA A 6 -2.21 13.15 4.74
C ALA A 6 -2.93 12.50 3.56
N LEU A 7 -2.21 11.67 2.80
CA LEU A 7 -2.74 10.85 1.71
C LEU A 7 -2.53 9.36 2.04
N ASP A 8 -3.59 8.54 1.89
CA ASP A 8 -3.52 7.08 2.08
C ASP A 8 -3.78 6.33 0.77
N ILE A 9 -2.97 5.30 0.51
CA ILE A 9 -3.16 4.42 -0.65
C ILE A 9 -3.83 3.11 -0.23
N ASN A 10 -5.01 2.87 -0.80
CA ASN A 10 -5.71 1.60 -0.64
C ASN A 10 -5.03 0.48 -1.43
N MET A 11 -4.42 -0.45 -0.71
CA MET A 11 -3.83 -1.69 -1.22
C MET A 11 -4.51 -2.93 -0.61
N GLY A 12 -5.76 -2.80 -0.16
CA GLY A 12 -6.45 -3.83 0.63
C GLY A 12 -7.88 -4.16 0.20
N CYS A 13 -8.46 -3.46 -0.78
CA CYS A 13 -9.81 -3.75 -1.27
C CYS A 13 -9.85 -5.06 -2.08
N PRO A 14 -10.68 -6.06 -1.68
CA PRO A 14 -10.78 -7.33 -2.40
C PRO A 14 -11.95 -7.37 -3.41
N LYS A 15 -12.70 -6.27 -3.58
CA LYS A 15 -13.85 -6.24 -4.48
C LYS A 15 -13.39 -6.36 -5.93
N GLU A 16 -14.16 -7.09 -6.72
CA GLU A 16 -13.82 -7.46 -8.10
C GLU A 16 -13.49 -6.25 -8.99
N PHE A 17 -14.23 -5.14 -8.87
CA PHE A 17 -13.96 -3.92 -9.64
C PHE A 17 -12.57 -3.35 -9.36
N SER A 18 -12.10 -3.40 -8.11
CA SER A 18 -10.78 -2.92 -7.71
C SER A 18 -9.70 -3.80 -8.32
N ILE A 19 -9.89 -5.12 -8.27
CA ILE A 19 -8.94 -6.10 -8.77
C ILE A 19 -8.82 -6.03 -10.29
N LYS A 20 -9.95 -5.95 -11.01
CA LYS A 20 -9.99 -5.78 -12.46
C LYS A 20 -9.30 -4.49 -12.91
N GLY A 21 -9.38 -3.43 -12.09
CA GLY A 21 -8.65 -2.19 -12.31
C GLY A 21 -7.17 -2.21 -11.88
N GLY A 22 -6.66 -3.33 -11.37
CA GLY A 22 -5.28 -3.43 -10.89
C GLY A 22 -4.99 -2.62 -9.61
N MET A 23 -6.03 -2.31 -8.84
CA MET A 23 -6.00 -1.52 -7.59
C MET A 23 -6.29 -2.40 -6.37
N GLY A 24 -6.13 -1.83 -5.17
CA GLY A 24 -6.45 -2.53 -3.92
C GLY A 24 -5.55 -3.75 -3.75
N VAL A 25 -6.13 -4.89 -3.39
CA VAL A 25 -5.36 -6.11 -3.09
C VAL A 25 -4.56 -6.64 -4.28
N ALA A 26 -4.93 -6.27 -5.52
CA ALA A 26 -4.17 -6.65 -6.72
C ALA A 26 -2.73 -6.10 -6.70
N LEU A 27 -2.50 -4.98 -6.01
CA LEU A 27 -1.16 -4.41 -5.83
C LEU A 27 -0.25 -5.28 -4.95
N LEU A 28 -0.82 -6.11 -4.06
CA LEU A 28 -0.01 -7.01 -3.23
C LEU A 28 0.64 -8.14 -4.06
N GLY A 29 0.03 -8.48 -5.20
CA GLY A 29 0.63 -9.38 -6.20
C GLY A 29 1.65 -8.70 -7.12
N GLN A 30 1.82 -7.38 -7.01
CA GLN A 30 2.79 -6.59 -7.77
C GLN A 30 3.60 -5.66 -6.84
N PRO A 31 4.40 -6.19 -5.90
CA PRO A 31 5.05 -5.39 -4.86
C PRO A 31 5.98 -4.28 -5.39
N ASP A 32 6.63 -4.49 -6.55
CA ASP A 32 7.46 -3.45 -7.18
C ASP A 32 6.62 -2.27 -7.67
N LYS A 33 5.47 -2.54 -8.26
CA LYS A 33 4.52 -1.50 -8.69
C LYS A 33 3.98 -0.74 -7.48
N ALA A 34 3.60 -1.45 -6.42
CA ALA A 34 3.14 -0.85 -5.17
C ALA A 34 4.23 0.06 -4.55
N TYR A 35 5.47 -0.42 -4.49
CA TYR A 35 6.62 0.37 -4.03
C TYR A 35 6.83 1.63 -4.87
N ASN A 36 6.84 1.51 -6.20
CA ASN A 36 7.06 2.65 -7.09
C ASN A 36 5.96 3.72 -6.93
N ILE A 37 4.69 3.31 -6.80
CA ILE A 37 3.59 4.23 -6.51
C ILE A 37 3.86 5.02 -5.22
N LEU A 38 4.19 4.33 -4.14
CA LEU A 38 4.46 4.98 -2.85
C LEU A 38 5.69 5.89 -2.91
N LYS A 39 6.78 5.41 -3.54
CA LYS A 39 8.03 6.15 -3.67
C LYS A 39 7.81 7.46 -4.44
N THR A 40 7.11 7.40 -5.58
CA THR A 40 6.78 8.59 -6.35
C THR A 40 5.94 9.57 -5.55
N LEU A 41 4.93 9.11 -4.81
CA LEU A 41 4.10 9.99 -3.98
C LEU A 41 4.90 10.65 -2.85
N VAL A 42 5.72 9.87 -2.14
CA VAL A 42 6.58 10.36 -1.05
C VAL A 42 7.57 11.41 -1.55
N GLU A 43 8.12 11.25 -2.77
CA GLU A 43 9.09 12.20 -3.33
C GLU A 43 8.47 13.51 -3.84
N ASN A 44 7.16 13.53 -4.10
CA ASN A 44 6.50 14.65 -4.79
C ASN A 44 5.44 15.37 -3.93
N LEU A 45 5.19 14.91 -2.70
CA LEU A 45 4.23 15.52 -1.79
C LEU A 45 4.94 15.97 -0.51
N SER A 46 4.55 17.14 -0.01
CA SER A 46 5.07 17.69 1.26
C SER A 46 4.32 17.15 2.49
N ILE A 47 3.16 16.51 2.28
CA ILE A 47 2.35 15.87 3.34
C ILE A 47 2.67 14.37 3.49
N PRO A 48 2.42 13.79 4.68
CA PRO A 48 2.56 12.36 4.92
C PRO A 48 1.81 11.48 3.91
N VAL A 49 2.50 10.47 3.39
CA VAL A 49 1.91 9.39 2.59
C VAL A 49 1.85 8.12 3.44
N THR A 50 0.71 7.46 3.42
CA THR A 50 0.43 6.23 4.17
C THR A 50 -0.15 5.17 3.22
N CYS A 51 -0.18 3.92 3.66
CA CYS A 51 -0.90 2.90 2.92
C CYS A 51 -1.62 1.90 3.82
N LYS A 52 -2.65 1.28 3.26
CA LYS A 52 -3.43 0.24 3.93
C LYS A 52 -3.43 -1.07 3.15
N ILE A 53 -2.93 -2.14 3.78
CA ILE A 53 -2.80 -3.48 3.18
C ILE A 53 -3.70 -4.53 3.87
N ARG A 54 -3.62 -5.76 3.36
CA ARG A 54 -4.06 -7.01 3.99
C ARG A 54 -2.84 -7.90 4.25
N ILE A 55 -2.97 -8.87 5.15
CA ILE A 55 -1.95 -9.92 5.32
C ILE A 55 -1.94 -10.86 4.11
N LEU A 56 -0.80 -11.47 3.84
CA LEU A 56 -0.66 -12.58 2.88
C LEU A 56 -0.86 -13.92 3.60
N ASP A 57 -0.84 -15.02 2.84
CA ASP A 57 -1.08 -16.37 3.36
C ASP A 57 -0.04 -16.80 4.41
N THR A 58 1.15 -16.20 4.40
CA THR A 58 2.20 -16.46 5.39
C THR A 58 2.68 -15.19 6.11
N PRO A 59 3.07 -15.30 7.40
CA PRO A 59 3.72 -14.20 8.11
C PRO A 59 4.97 -13.69 7.41
N GLU A 60 5.82 -14.59 6.88
CA GLU A 60 7.07 -14.24 6.20
C GLU A 60 6.80 -13.45 4.91
N GLY A 61 5.79 -13.85 4.15
CA GLY A 61 5.35 -13.13 2.96
C GLY A 61 4.85 -11.73 3.31
N THR A 62 4.06 -11.63 4.38
CA THR A 62 3.56 -10.35 4.89
C THR A 62 4.71 -9.45 5.33
N LEU A 63 5.68 -9.96 6.10
CA LEU A 63 6.85 -9.20 6.54
C LEU A 63 7.71 -8.73 5.36
N LYS A 64 7.94 -9.58 4.36
CA LYS A 64 8.69 -9.21 3.14
C LYS A 64 8.00 -8.08 2.37
N LEU A 65 6.68 -8.16 2.21
CA LEU A 65 5.88 -7.12 1.60
C LEU A 65 5.95 -5.82 2.40
N VAL A 66 5.70 -5.86 3.71
CA VAL A 66 5.75 -4.70 4.60
C VAL A 66 7.11 -4.03 4.54
N ASN A 67 8.20 -4.78 4.68
CA ASN A 67 9.57 -4.26 4.62
C ASN A 67 9.86 -3.53 3.31
N LYS A 68 9.34 -4.04 2.19
CA LYS A 68 9.46 -3.37 0.89
C LYS A 68 8.63 -2.09 0.82
N LEU A 69 7.40 -2.09 1.32
CA LEU A 69 6.54 -0.90 1.25
C LEU A 69 7.05 0.22 2.17
N ILE A 70 7.52 -0.11 3.39
CA ILE A 70 8.04 0.92 4.31
C ILE A 70 9.35 1.55 3.80
N SER A 71 10.16 0.82 3.02
CA SER A 71 11.39 1.38 2.45
C SER A 71 11.14 2.45 1.39
N SER A 72 9.90 2.66 0.95
CA SER A 72 9.55 3.78 0.07
C SER A 72 9.49 5.12 0.81
N GLY A 73 9.50 5.12 2.15
CA GLY A 73 9.43 6.32 2.98
C GLY A 73 8.01 6.71 3.43
N ILE A 74 7.03 5.79 3.35
CA ILE A 74 5.70 6.05 3.93
C ILE A 74 5.77 6.31 5.43
N SER A 75 4.91 7.19 5.93
CA SER A 75 4.88 7.60 7.34
C SER A 75 4.18 6.58 8.24
N ALA A 76 3.25 5.79 7.69
CA ALA A 76 2.54 4.75 8.43
C ALA A 76 1.98 3.66 7.47
N ILE A 77 1.79 2.46 8.02
CA ILE A 77 1.13 1.35 7.35
C ILE A 77 0.01 0.77 8.23
N ALA A 78 -1.20 0.69 7.68
CA ALA A 78 -2.34 0.04 8.32
C ALA A 78 -2.53 -1.37 7.76
N ILE A 79 -2.72 -2.36 8.64
CA ILE A 79 -2.83 -3.78 8.24
C ILE A 79 -4.19 -4.31 8.66
N HIS A 80 -4.99 -4.75 7.69
CA HIS A 80 -6.14 -5.60 7.98
C HIS A 80 -5.65 -7.05 8.15
N GLY A 81 -5.82 -7.61 9.36
CA GLY A 81 -5.43 -8.98 9.71
C GLY A 81 -6.23 -10.11 9.06
N ARG A 82 -6.70 -9.92 7.82
CA ARG A 82 -7.33 -10.96 7.00
C ARG A 82 -6.67 -10.99 5.63
N THR A 83 -6.52 -12.18 5.07
CA THR A 83 -6.16 -12.39 3.67
C THR A 83 -7.26 -11.83 2.75
N ARG A 84 -7.04 -11.85 1.43
CA ARG A 84 -7.95 -11.28 0.43
C ARG A 84 -9.40 -11.76 0.59
#